data_AF-A0A424QQY7-F1
#
_entry.id   AF-A0A424QQY7-F1
#
_cell.length_a   1.000
_cell.length_b   1.000
_cell.length_c   1.000
_cell.angle_alpha   90.00
_cell.angle_beta   90.00
_cell.angle_gamma   90.00
#
_symmetry.space_group_name_H-M   'P 1'
#
loop_
_entity.id
_entity.type
_entity.pdbx_description
1 polymer ?
#
loop_
_entity_poly.entity_id
_entity_poly.type
_entity_poly.pdbx_seq_one_letter_code
_entity_poly.pdbx_strand_id
1 'polypeptide(L)'
;MIAQEEATTSSSREPDAKGVPMRVPLSALGPGVWATFASMEDERMAGLRAQLDAHHTWPSEYMFKFIAPNQPDRIEAVLSKFPDEVEVNRKASGGGKYVALTILETVDNADVVFDRYRAVSAIGGIFSL
;
A
#
# COMPACT_ATOMS: atom_id res chain seq x y z
N MET A 1 10.00 -59.32 12.55
CA MET A 1 9.20 -58.27 11.90
C MET A 1 8.48 -57.51 12.99
N ILE A 2 9.04 -56.38 13.42
CA ILE A 2 8.42 -55.50 14.42
C ILE A 2 8.81 -54.07 14.03
N ALA A 3 7.82 -53.26 13.70
CA ALA A 3 7.85 -51.80 13.83
C ALA A 3 6.40 -51.32 13.75
N GLN A 4 5.84 -51.07 14.93
CA GLN A 4 4.76 -50.13 15.13
C GLN A 4 5.41 -48.75 15.26
N GLU A 5 4.86 -47.71 14.62
CA GLU A 5 5.11 -46.31 14.98
C GLU A 5 3.78 -45.56 14.79
N GLU A 6 3.01 -45.46 15.88
CA GLU A 6 2.86 -44.27 16.75
C GLU A 6 1.86 -43.25 16.17
N ALA A 7 0.66 -43.27 16.75
CA ALA A 7 -0.32 -42.22 16.62
C ALA A 7 0.20 -40.92 17.29
N THR A 8 -0.03 -39.77 16.67
CA THR A 8 -0.31 -38.55 17.43
C THR A 8 -1.40 -37.75 16.77
N THR A 9 -2.46 -37.62 17.55
CA THR A 9 -3.62 -36.77 17.40
C THR A 9 -3.21 -35.30 17.55
N SER A 10 -3.81 -34.41 16.78
CA SER A 10 -4.16 -33.02 17.15
C SER A 10 -4.73 -32.38 15.86
N SER A 11 -6.03 -32.46 15.54
CA SER A 11 -7.15 -31.88 16.28
C SER A 11 -6.80 -30.56 16.94
N SER A 12 -6.69 -29.49 16.15
CA SER A 12 -6.80 -28.15 16.71
C SER A 12 -7.35 -27.14 15.69
N ARG A 13 -8.69 -27.14 15.62
CA ARG A 13 -9.56 -25.96 15.62
C ARG A 13 -9.15 -24.82 14.68
N GLU A 14 -9.81 -24.77 13.52
CA GLU A 14 -10.16 -23.51 12.88
C GLU A 14 -10.81 -22.58 13.93
N PRO A 15 -10.27 -21.39 14.22
CA PRO A 15 -11.07 -20.36 14.84
C PRO A 15 -11.91 -19.73 13.73
N ASP A 16 -13.13 -20.26 13.62
CA ASP A 16 -14.39 -19.51 13.48
C ASP A 16 -14.16 -18.01 13.23
N ALA A 17 -14.43 -17.62 11.99
CA ALA A 17 -14.54 -16.24 11.56
C ALA A 17 -15.61 -15.51 12.38
N LYS A 18 -15.23 -15.00 13.55
CA LYS A 18 -15.99 -13.97 14.27
C LYS A 18 -15.17 -12.70 14.27
N GLY A 19 -15.74 -11.71 13.62
CA GLY A 19 -15.11 -10.45 13.23
C GLY A 19 -14.18 -9.89 14.31
N VAL A 20 -12.98 -9.51 13.86
CA VAL A 20 -12.03 -8.76 14.65
C VAL A 20 -12.76 -7.58 15.28
N PRO A 21 -12.86 -7.48 16.62
CA PRO A 21 -13.43 -6.31 17.24
C PRO A 21 -12.51 -5.13 16.93
N MET A 22 -13.07 -4.06 16.36
CA MET A 22 -12.38 -2.87 15.83
C MET A 22 -11.56 -2.07 16.89
N ARG A 23 -11.38 -2.59 18.11
CA ARG A 23 -10.68 -1.91 19.20
C ARG A 23 -9.93 -2.90 20.12
N VAL A 24 -9.01 -3.68 19.57
CA VAL A 24 -7.97 -4.32 20.38
C VAL A 24 -6.69 -3.48 20.33
N PRO A 25 -6.10 -3.11 21.47
CA PRO A 25 -4.83 -2.39 21.47
C PRO A 25 -3.73 -3.28 20.89
N LEU A 26 -2.89 -2.69 20.04
CA LEU A 26 -1.79 -3.34 19.31
C LEU A 26 -0.87 -4.18 20.23
N SER A 27 -0.82 -3.87 21.52
CA SER A 27 -0.06 -4.56 22.57
C SER A 27 -0.57 -5.94 22.96
N ALA A 28 -1.78 -6.33 22.56
CA ALA A 28 -2.44 -7.57 23.00
C ALA A 28 -2.36 -8.73 21.99
N LEU A 29 -1.74 -8.51 20.83
CA LEU A 29 -1.61 -9.54 19.80
C LEU A 29 -0.23 -10.20 19.91
N GLY A 30 -0.21 -11.51 20.19
CA GLY A 30 1.02 -12.28 20.31
C GLY A 30 1.82 -12.38 19.00
N PRO A 31 3.07 -12.85 19.05
CA PRO A 31 3.99 -12.77 17.92
C PRO A 31 3.61 -13.58 16.67
N GLY A 32 2.59 -14.43 16.73
CA GLY A 32 2.06 -15.14 15.57
C GLY A 32 1.08 -14.32 14.73
N VAL A 33 0.42 -13.32 15.32
CA VAL A 33 -0.65 -12.57 14.63
C VAL A 33 -0.10 -11.47 13.74
N TRP A 34 1.02 -10.84 14.10
CA TRP A 34 1.68 -9.85 13.23
C TRP A 34 2.29 -10.50 11.98
N ALA A 35 2.79 -11.74 12.10
CA ALA A 35 3.37 -12.49 10.98
C ALA A 35 2.29 -12.83 9.93
N THR A 36 1.08 -13.19 10.37
CA THR A 36 -0.05 -13.43 9.47
C THR A 36 -0.50 -12.15 8.75
N PHE A 37 -0.57 -11.01 9.45
CA PHE A 37 -0.91 -9.73 8.81
C PHE A 37 0.14 -9.25 7.81
N ALA A 38 1.43 -9.43 8.12
CA ALA A 38 2.52 -9.10 7.21
C ALA A 38 2.52 -9.99 5.95
N SER A 39 2.26 -11.29 6.10
CA SER A 39 2.24 -12.24 4.97
C SER A 39 1.11 -11.95 3.98
N MET A 40 -0.06 -11.54 4.46
CA MET A 40 -1.24 -11.25 3.61
C MET A 40 -1.07 -9.95 2.80
N GLU A 41 -0.34 -8.98 3.36
CA GLU A 41 -0.01 -7.73 2.67
C GLU A 41 1.01 -7.98 1.56
N ASP A 42 1.99 -8.87 1.78
CA ASP A 42 3.03 -9.22 0.81
C ASP A 42 2.45 -9.92 -0.42
N GLU A 43 1.55 -10.89 -0.23
CA GLU A 43 0.84 -11.57 -1.33
C GLU A 43 0.00 -10.59 -2.17
N ARG A 44 -0.66 -9.63 -1.51
CA ARG A 44 -1.44 -8.58 -2.18
C ARG A 44 -0.55 -7.63 -2.98
N MET A 45 0.60 -7.24 -2.42
CA MET A 45 1.58 -6.39 -3.10
C MET A 45 2.20 -7.11 -4.29
N ALA A 46 2.55 -8.40 -4.15
CA ALA A 46 3.06 -9.22 -5.24
C ALA A 46 2.05 -9.35 -6.39
N GLY A 47 0.77 -9.57 -6.08
CA GLY A 47 -0.30 -9.61 -7.08
C GLY A 47 -0.51 -8.29 -7.81
N LEU A 48 -0.41 -7.14 -7.11
CA LEU A 48 -0.48 -5.83 -7.74
C LEU A 48 0.75 -5.55 -8.62
N ARG A 49 1.96 -5.90 -8.16
CA ARG A 49 3.18 -5.80 -8.96
C ARG A 49 3.08 -6.59 -10.26
N ALA A 50 2.62 -7.84 -10.19
CA ALA A 50 2.45 -8.69 -11.37
C ALA A 50 1.44 -8.11 -12.37
N GLN A 51 0.35 -7.50 -11.89
CA GLN A 51 -0.60 -6.80 -12.76
C GLN A 51 0.05 -5.57 -13.41
N LEU A 52 0.80 -4.78 -12.65
CA LEU A 52 1.49 -3.61 -13.20
C LEU A 52 2.48 -4.02 -14.29
N ASP A 53 3.29 -5.05 -14.05
CA ASP A 53 4.28 -5.58 -15.00
C ASP A 53 3.66 -6.21 -16.25
N ALA A 54 2.51 -6.90 -16.09
CA ALA A 54 1.79 -7.46 -17.23
C ALA A 54 1.18 -6.38 -18.15
N HIS A 55 0.87 -5.20 -17.60
CA HIS A 55 0.22 -4.11 -18.33
C HIS A 55 1.20 -2.99 -18.76
N HIS A 56 2.39 -2.90 -18.16
CA HIS A 56 3.38 -1.87 -18.46
C HIS A 56 4.72 -2.49 -18.81
N THR A 57 5.34 -2.00 -19.89
CA THR A 57 6.73 -2.30 -20.21
C THR A 57 7.60 -1.20 -19.63
N TRP A 58 8.45 -1.53 -18.66
CA TRP A 58 9.33 -0.57 -18.01
C TRP A 58 10.63 -0.32 -18.79
N PRO A 59 11.22 0.90 -18.74
CA PRO A 59 10.71 2.09 -18.05
C PRO A 59 9.46 2.65 -18.74
N SER A 60 8.48 3.08 -17.94
CA SER A 60 7.17 3.54 -18.43
C SER A 60 6.75 4.81 -17.71
N GLU A 61 6.02 5.68 -18.41
CA GLU A 61 5.40 6.86 -17.80
C GLU A 61 4.18 6.45 -16.98
N TYR A 62 4.27 6.61 -15.67
CA TYR A 62 3.19 6.31 -14.74
C TYR A 62 2.55 7.60 -14.24
N MET A 63 1.22 7.65 -14.33
CA MET A 63 0.42 8.79 -13.86
C MET A 63 -0.05 8.54 -12.44
N PHE A 64 0.55 9.24 -11.50
CA PHE A 64 0.09 9.28 -10.12
C PHE A 64 -0.98 10.33 -9.93
N LYS A 65 -2.05 9.97 -9.22
CA LYS A 65 -3.14 10.90 -8.92
C LYS A 65 -3.39 10.97 -7.43
N PHE A 66 -3.14 12.16 -6.89
CA PHE A 66 -3.36 12.47 -5.48
C PHE A 66 -4.40 13.57 -5.33
N ILE A 67 -5.12 13.53 -4.22
CA ILE A 67 -6.03 14.58 -3.78
C ILE A 67 -5.48 15.09 -2.45
N ALA A 68 -4.94 16.29 -2.48
CA ALA A 68 -4.44 16.99 -1.30
C ALA A 68 -5.44 18.09 -0.90
N PRO A 69 -5.50 18.48 0.39
CA PRO A 69 -6.16 19.72 0.76
C PRO A 69 -5.50 20.89 0.02
N ASN A 70 -6.27 21.95 -0.25
CA ASN A 70 -5.76 23.17 -0.90
C ASN A 70 -4.88 23.98 0.08
N GLN A 71 -3.76 23.41 0.46
CA GLN A 71 -2.76 23.92 1.39
C GLN A 71 -1.41 23.88 0.69
N PRO A 72 -0.71 25.01 0.52
CA PRO A 72 0.57 25.06 -0.20
C PRO A 72 1.60 24.13 0.46
N ASP A 73 1.70 24.12 1.79
CA ASP A 73 2.62 23.24 2.53
C ASP A 73 2.45 21.75 2.18
N ARG A 74 1.21 21.31 1.96
CA ARG A 74 0.91 19.90 1.63
C ARG A 74 1.25 19.60 0.20
N ILE A 75 0.95 20.52 -0.72
CA ILE A 75 1.29 20.37 -2.13
C ILE A 75 2.80 20.34 -2.27
N GLU A 76 3.52 21.27 -1.66
CA GLU A 76 4.99 21.31 -1.66
C GLU A 76 5.60 20.06 -1.00
N ALA A 77 5.03 19.57 0.10
CA ALA A 77 5.48 18.33 0.71
C ALA A 77 5.33 17.12 -0.22
N VAL A 78 4.25 17.04 -1.00
CA VAL A 78 4.09 16.01 -2.04
C VAL A 78 5.13 16.18 -3.11
N LEU A 79 5.23 17.37 -3.70
CA LEU A 79 6.15 17.68 -4.79
C LEU A 79 7.60 17.40 -4.40
N SER A 80 7.99 17.72 -3.17
CA SER A 80 9.31 17.41 -2.61
C SER A 80 9.60 15.91 -2.51
N LYS A 81 8.60 15.03 -2.61
CA LYS A 81 8.82 13.59 -2.71
C LYS A 81 9.17 13.15 -4.11
N PHE A 82 8.92 13.95 -5.14
CA PHE A 82 9.22 13.64 -6.54
C PHE A 82 10.46 14.41 -7.02
N PRO A 83 11.18 13.93 -8.05
CA PRO A 83 12.27 14.68 -8.66
C PRO A 83 11.72 15.88 -9.43
N ASP A 84 12.59 16.84 -9.74
CA ASP A 84 12.22 18.09 -10.42
C ASP A 84 11.81 17.85 -11.90
N GLU A 85 12.26 16.74 -12.50
CA GLU A 85 11.99 16.35 -13.89
C GLU A 85 10.66 15.58 -14.06
N VAL A 86 9.64 15.88 -13.26
CA VAL A 86 8.30 15.25 -13.40
C VAL A 86 7.27 16.28 -13.86
N GLU A 87 6.32 15.85 -14.69
CA GLU A 87 5.23 16.73 -15.10
C GLU A 87 4.13 16.72 -14.03
N VAL A 88 3.85 17.90 -13.46
CA VAL A 88 2.84 18.06 -12.41
C VAL A 88 1.70 18.93 -12.88
N ASN A 89 0.51 18.36 -12.94
CA ASN A 89 -0.73 19.09 -13.16
C ASN A 89 -1.50 19.26 -11.84
N ARG A 90 -1.90 20.49 -11.53
CA ARG A 90 -2.73 20.81 -10.36
C ARG A 90 -4.09 21.33 -10.80
N LYS A 91 -5.15 20.66 -10.35
CA LYS A 91 -6.53 21.05 -10.63
C LYS A 91 -7.27 21.29 -9.33
N ALA A 92 -7.60 22.55 -9.06
CA ALA A 92 -8.45 22.91 -7.93
C ALA A 92 -9.87 22.35 -8.16
N SER A 93 -10.42 21.70 -7.13
CA SER A 93 -11.81 21.26 -7.17
C SER A 93 -12.76 22.45 -7.04
N GLY A 94 -13.97 22.36 -7.59
CA GLY A 94 -14.94 23.46 -7.65
C GLY A 94 -15.33 24.05 -6.28
N GLY A 95 -15.09 23.33 -5.18
CA GLY A 95 -15.31 23.81 -3.82
C GLY A 95 -14.07 24.40 -3.12
N GLY A 96 -12.90 24.45 -3.77
CA GLY A 96 -11.66 25.03 -3.24
C GLY A 96 -11.03 24.33 -2.03
N LYS A 97 -11.68 23.29 -1.46
CA LYS A 97 -11.18 22.54 -0.30
C LYS A 97 -10.04 21.58 -0.64
N TYR A 98 -10.06 21.02 -1.85
CA TYR A 98 -9.10 20.02 -2.31
C TYR A 98 -8.56 20.38 -3.68
N VAL A 99 -7.32 19.98 -3.91
CA VAL A 99 -6.61 20.07 -5.18
C VAL A 99 -6.25 18.67 -5.62
N ALA A 100 -6.63 18.31 -6.85
CA ALA A 100 -6.14 17.12 -7.49
C ALA A 100 -4.76 17.41 -8.07
N LEU A 101 -3.77 16.64 -7.65
CA LEU A 101 -2.41 16.63 -8.18
C LEU A 101 -2.27 15.41 -9.07
N THR A 102 -2.00 15.63 -10.35
CA THR A 102 -1.63 14.58 -11.30
C THR A 102 -0.15 14.73 -11.56
N ILE A 103 0.64 13.68 -11.28
CA ILE A 103 2.08 13.69 -11.44
C ILE A 103 2.43 12.59 -12.44
N LEU A 104 3.05 12.96 -13.55
CA LEU A 104 3.53 12.02 -14.56
C LEU A 104 5.03 11.86 -14.37
N GLU A 105 5.44 10.63 -14.08
CA GLU A 105 6.83 10.28 -13.82
C GLU A 105 7.20 9.02 -14.61
N THR A 106 8.38 9.03 -15.22
CA THR A 106 9.00 7.84 -15.78
C THR A 106 9.57 6.98 -14.66
N VAL A 107 8.98 5.81 -14.46
CA VAL A 107 9.41 4.85 -13.44
C VAL A 107 10.02 3.61 -14.10
N ASP A 108 11.08 3.09 -13.50
CA ASP A 108 11.79 1.91 -14.02
C ASP A 108 11.15 0.59 -13.61
N ASN A 109 10.37 0.57 -12.53
CA ASN A 109 9.79 -0.66 -11.97
C ASN A 109 8.52 -0.36 -11.17
N ALA A 110 7.67 -1.37 -10.99
CA ALA A 110 6.48 -1.28 -10.15
C ALA A 110 6.81 -0.93 -8.68
N ASP A 111 7.94 -1.39 -8.15
CA ASP A 111 8.38 -1.06 -6.78
C ASP A 111 8.50 0.44 -6.51
N VAL A 112 8.97 1.20 -7.50
CA VAL A 112 9.09 2.67 -7.40
C VAL A 112 7.72 3.31 -7.22
N VAL A 113 6.71 2.79 -7.94
CA VAL A 113 5.32 3.23 -7.82
C VAL A 113 4.81 3.06 -6.38
N PHE A 114 5.02 1.88 -5.78
CA PHE A 114 4.60 1.61 -4.40
C PHE A 114 5.35 2.48 -3.38
N ASP A 115 6.66 2.64 -3.54
CA ASP A 115 7.47 3.50 -2.66
C ASP A 115 6.95 4.95 -2.70
N ARG A 116 6.61 5.44 -3.88
CA ARG A 116 6.04 6.77 -4.07
C ARG A 116 4.70 6.94 -3.36
N TYR A 117 3.77 5.99 -3.52
CA TYR A 117 2.50 6.01 -2.79
C TYR A 117 2.71 5.99 -1.27
N ARG A 118 3.67 5.19 -0.78
CA ARG A 118 4.01 5.12 0.64
C ARG A 118 4.61 6.43 1.16
N ALA A 119 5.52 7.04 0.41
CA ALA A 119 6.16 8.32 0.75
C ALA A 119 5.13 9.46 0.82
N VAL A 120 4.17 9.49 -0.10
CA VAL A 120 3.08 10.47 -0.09
C VAL A 120 2.09 10.18 1.04
N SER A 121 1.74 8.92 1.27
CA SER A 121 0.86 8.50 2.37
C SER A 121 1.42 8.92 3.74
N ALA A 122 2.75 8.87 3.92
CA ALA A 122 3.43 9.29 5.15
C ALA A 122 3.27 10.78 5.49
N ILE A 123 2.98 11.65 4.52
CA ILE A 123 2.72 13.08 4.77
C ILE A 123 1.39 13.27 5.55
N GLY A 124 0.45 12.34 5.37
CA GLY A 124 -0.86 12.34 6.02
C GLY A 124 -1.83 13.37 5.44
N GLY A 125 -3.11 12.99 5.37
CA GLY A 125 -4.18 13.85 4.85
C GLY A 125 -4.18 14.00 3.33
N ILE A 126 -3.53 13.08 2.60
CA ILE A 126 -3.53 13.01 1.14
C ILE A 126 -4.20 11.70 0.74
N PHE A 127 -5.09 11.78 -0.24
CA PHE A 127 -5.77 10.61 -0.77
C PHE A 127 -5.17 10.25 -2.12
N SER A 128 -4.76 9.00 -2.30
CA SER A 128 -4.36 8.43 -3.59
C SER A 128 -5.56 7.75 -4.26
N LEU A 129 -5.65 7.86 -5.59
CA LEU A 129 -6.62 7.15 -6.43
C LEU A 129 -6.02 5.91 -7.08
#